data_AF-A0A1E7IVB4-F1
#
_entry.id   AF-A0A1E7IVB4-F1
#
_cell.length_a   1.000
_cell.length_b   1.000
_cell.length_c   1.000
_cell.angle_alpha   90.00
_cell.angle_beta   90.00
_cell.angle_gamma   90.00
#
_symmetry.space_group_name_H-M   'P 1'
#
loop_
_entity.id
_entity.type
_entity.pdbx_description
1 polymer ?
#
loop_
_entity_poly.entity_id
_entity_poly.type
_entity_poly.pdbx_seq_one_letter_code
_entity_poly.pdbx_strand_id
1 'polypeptide(L)'
;MWQHKKSKRNAGLIHRAYAVETAKHPLKYYADTGCFKVYALDVGLLWAIARSPVELLAQGERLFNEYEGAFVENYVAQHLVSDIPQPLYYWRSKGGKAELDFLCEFRDRICPLEVKAGINPKSKSLKSYDLQFKPSLLARTNLLNFKKDDKICNLPLYAVSLLTRLVKRLKNPRTGGKTMPTSWACRPTYDTDENETRKVD
;
A
#
# COMPACT_ATOMS: atom_id res chain seq x y z
N MET A 1 1.93 -11.09 -30.65
CA MET A 1 3.13 -11.77 -30.12
C MET A 1 3.60 -11.03 -28.86
N TRP A 2 2.91 -11.20 -27.73
CA TRP A 2 3.32 -10.64 -26.44
C TRP A 2 4.03 -11.74 -25.67
N GLN A 3 5.36 -11.68 -25.63
CA GLN A 3 6.12 -12.59 -24.78
C GLN A 3 5.70 -12.37 -23.33
N HIS A 4 5.10 -13.40 -22.75
CA HIS A 4 5.13 -13.67 -21.32
C HIS A 4 6.59 -13.71 -20.86
N LYS A 5 7.20 -12.56 -20.59
CA LYS A 5 8.37 -12.51 -19.74
C LYS A 5 7.89 -12.77 -18.32
N LYS A 6 7.75 -14.05 -17.97
CA LYS A 6 7.84 -14.53 -16.59
C LYS A 6 9.20 -14.07 -16.07
N SER A 7 9.24 -12.88 -15.50
CA SER A 7 10.40 -12.37 -14.80
C SER A 7 10.74 -13.38 -13.70
N LYS A 8 12.00 -13.81 -13.70
CA LYS A 8 12.64 -14.79 -12.82
C LYS A 8 11.90 -15.03 -11.50
N ARG A 9 11.61 -16.31 -11.23
CA ARG A 9 11.14 -16.92 -9.97
C ARG A 9 11.39 -16.03 -8.74
N ASN A 10 10.43 -15.16 -8.43
CA ASN A 10 10.28 -14.70 -7.06
C ASN A 10 9.59 -15.83 -6.32
N ALA A 11 10.20 -16.37 -5.26
CA ALA A 11 9.58 -17.38 -4.41
C ALA A 11 8.33 -16.87 -3.66
N GLY A 12 7.77 -15.73 -4.04
CA GLY A 12 6.67 -15.05 -3.36
C GLY A 12 7.06 -14.42 -2.02
N LEU A 13 8.33 -14.50 -1.61
CA LEU A 13 8.78 -14.13 -0.27
C LEU A 13 8.97 -12.62 -0.04
N ILE A 14 8.91 -11.81 -1.09
CA ILE A 14 9.07 -10.36 -1.00
C ILE A 14 8.08 -9.62 -1.88
N HIS A 15 7.74 -8.40 -1.45
CA HIS A 15 7.02 -7.38 -2.18
C HIS A 15 7.95 -6.21 -2.48
N ARG A 16 7.78 -5.61 -3.66
CA ARG A 16 8.57 -4.44 -4.08
C ARG A 16 7.66 -3.24 -4.23
N ALA A 17 8.07 -2.12 -3.64
CA ALA A 17 7.43 -0.82 -3.85
C ALA A 17 8.33 0.06 -4.71
N TYR A 18 7.89 0.42 -5.91
CA TYR A 18 8.71 1.18 -6.86
C TYR A 18 8.57 2.69 -6.64
N ALA A 19 9.67 3.41 -6.79
CA ALA A 19 9.68 4.86 -6.64
C ALA A 19 8.93 5.54 -7.79
N VAL A 20 8.12 6.55 -7.46
CA VAL A 20 7.44 7.40 -8.43
C VAL A 20 7.61 8.87 -8.03
N GLU A 21 7.92 9.73 -9.01
CA GLU A 21 8.06 11.18 -8.76
C GLU A 21 6.79 11.98 -9.08
N THR A 22 5.91 11.44 -9.93
CA THR A 22 4.67 12.11 -10.36
C THR A 22 3.41 11.27 -10.09
N ALA A 23 2.39 11.89 -9.52
CA ALA A 23 1.13 11.24 -9.21
C ALA A 23 0.16 11.27 -10.41
N LYS A 24 0.51 10.54 -11.49
CA LYS A 24 -0.30 10.44 -12.72
C LYS A 24 -0.64 9.00 -13.05
N HIS A 25 -1.84 8.80 -13.58
CA HIS A 25 -2.31 7.48 -13.99
C HIS A 25 -1.77 7.08 -15.36
N PRO A 26 -1.49 5.77 -15.58
CA PRO A 26 -1.23 4.77 -14.55
C PRO A 26 0.16 4.96 -13.92
N LEU A 27 0.31 4.74 -12.62
CA LEU A 27 1.58 4.89 -11.89
C LEU A 27 2.70 4.05 -12.50
N LYS A 28 2.37 2.89 -13.05
CA LYS A 28 3.32 1.97 -13.70
C LYS A 28 4.20 2.64 -14.78
N TYR A 29 3.69 3.63 -15.53
CA TYR A 29 4.48 4.29 -16.57
C TYR A 29 5.50 5.29 -16.02
N TYR A 30 5.33 5.72 -14.77
CA TYR A 30 6.19 6.70 -14.10
C TYR A 30 7.08 6.06 -13.03
N ALA A 31 6.98 4.75 -12.84
CA ALA A 31 7.73 4.01 -11.85
C ALA A 31 9.19 3.78 -12.30
N ASP A 32 10.12 4.12 -11.42
CA ASP A 32 11.53 3.81 -11.58
C ASP A 32 11.77 2.33 -11.21
N THR A 33 11.87 1.47 -12.23
CA THR A 33 12.09 0.03 -12.00
C THR A 33 13.45 -0.31 -11.37
N GLY A 34 14.40 0.63 -11.38
CA GLY A 34 15.71 0.49 -10.75
C GLY A 34 15.73 0.97 -9.29
N CYS A 35 14.70 1.67 -8.83
CA CYS A 35 14.61 2.21 -7.47
C CYS A 35 13.36 1.70 -6.76
N PHE A 36 13.54 0.82 -5.77
CA PHE A 36 12.43 0.22 -5.03
C PHE A 36 12.80 -0.06 -3.58
N LYS A 37 11.78 -0.02 -2.71
CA LYS A 37 11.82 -0.59 -1.37
C LYS A 37 11.44 -2.08 -1.43
N VAL A 38 11.96 -2.86 -0.49
CA VAL A 38 11.65 -4.29 -0.35
C VAL A 38 10.94 -4.52 0.97
N TYR A 39 9.83 -5.23 0.90
CA TYR A 39 9.04 -5.68 2.05
C TYR A 39 9.02 -7.21 2.05
N ALA A 40 9.17 -7.83 3.22
CA ALA A 40 9.01 -9.28 3.38
C ALA A 40 7.54 -9.68 3.27
N LEU A 41 7.30 -10.94 2.89
CA LEU A 41 5.97 -11.53 2.80
C LEU A 41 5.17 -11.43 4.11
N ASP A 42 5.86 -11.52 5.25
CA ASP A 42 5.24 -11.48 6.58
C ASP A 42 6.13 -10.70 7.57
N VAL A 43 5.54 -10.09 8.60
CA VAL A 43 6.28 -9.34 9.63
C VAL A 43 7.20 -10.22 10.48
N GLY A 44 6.79 -11.45 10.79
CA GLY A 44 7.61 -12.45 11.47
C GLY A 44 8.77 -12.95 10.61
N LEU A 45 8.58 -13.02 9.28
CA LEU A 45 9.69 -13.28 8.37
C LEU A 45 10.70 -12.12 8.36
N LEU A 46 10.22 -10.87 8.32
CA LEU A 46 11.08 -9.69 8.47
C LEU A 46 11.85 -9.74 9.80
N TRP A 47 11.19 -10.14 10.89
CA TRP A 47 11.78 -10.26 12.22
C TRP A 47 12.91 -11.29 12.26
N ALA A 48 12.66 -12.47 11.69
CA ALA A 48 13.65 -13.53 11.58
C ALA A 48 14.86 -13.11 10.73
N ILE A 49 14.63 -12.42 9.60
CA ILE A 49 15.69 -11.89 8.74
C ILE A 49 16.51 -10.82 9.47
N ALA A 50 15.85 -9.95 10.24
CA ALA A 50 16.48 -8.91 11.04
C ALA A 50 17.28 -9.47 12.24
N ARG A 51 17.17 -10.78 12.53
CA ARG A 51 17.78 -11.44 13.70
C ARG A 51 17.44 -10.74 15.01
N SER A 52 16.22 -10.22 15.10
CA SER A 52 15.77 -9.45 16.26
C SER A 52 15.49 -10.39 17.46
N PRO A 53 16.03 -10.11 18.66
CA PRO A 53 15.80 -10.93 19.85
C PRO A 53 14.33 -10.91 20.29
N VAL A 54 13.72 -12.07 20.54
CA VAL A 54 12.28 -12.18 20.87
C VAL A 54 11.91 -11.43 22.16
N GLU A 55 12.86 -11.25 23.05
CA GLU A 55 12.72 -10.52 24.32
C GLU A 55 12.30 -9.07 24.09
N LEU A 56 12.68 -8.49 22.93
CA LEU A 56 12.27 -7.16 22.51
C LEU A 56 10.74 -7.04 22.35
N LEU A 57 10.04 -8.11 21.97
CA LEU A 57 8.57 -8.12 21.92
C LEU A 57 7.94 -8.20 23.32
N ALA A 58 8.60 -8.91 24.23
CA ALA A 58 8.11 -9.14 25.59
C ALA A 58 8.29 -7.92 26.51
N GLN A 59 9.29 -7.08 26.24
CA GLN A 59 9.66 -5.98 27.13
C GLN A 59 8.72 -4.78 27.07
N GLY A 60 7.85 -4.64 26.05
CA GLY A 60 6.78 -3.63 25.99
C GLY A 60 7.23 -2.14 26.03
N GLU A 61 8.50 -1.88 26.32
CA GLU A 61 9.10 -0.56 26.41
C GLU A 61 9.74 -0.15 25.08
N ARG A 62 9.27 1.00 24.59
CA ARG A 62 9.73 1.84 23.47
C ARG A 62 11.13 1.49 22.95
N LEU A 63 11.20 0.55 22.02
CA LEU A 63 12.37 0.35 21.17
C LEU A 63 12.33 1.39 20.05
N PHE A 64 12.83 2.58 20.36
CA PHE A 64 13.08 3.68 19.41
C PHE A 64 13.68 3.16 18.11
N ASN A 65 13.26 3.50 16.90
CA ASN A 65 12.11 4.24 16.33
C ASN A 65 12.06 3.86 14.83
N GLU A 66 13.22 3.52 14.24
CA GLU A 66 13.39 3.07 12.85
C GLU A 66 13.00 1.59 12.65
N TYR A 67 13.36 0.70 13.58
CA TYR A 67 12.99 -0.71 13.51
C TYR A 67 11.47 -0.87 13.50
N GLU A 68 10.76 -0.20 14.41
CA GLU A 68 9.29 -0.17 14.40
C GLU A 68 8.75 0.38 13.07
N GLY A 69 9.40 1.40 12.48
CA GLY A 69 9.05 1.94 11.18
C GLY A 69 9.03 0.86 10.09
N ALA A 70 10.12 0.10 9.96
CA ALA A 70 10.23 -0.96 8.97
C ALA A 70 9.17 -2.07 9.19
N PHE A 71 8.92 -2.49 10.44
CA PHE A 71 7.89 -3.49 10.75
C PHE A 71 6.48 -2.98 10.44
N VAL A 72 6.17 -1.74 10.80
CA VAL A 72 4.86 -1.13 10.59
C VAL A 72 4.62 -0.88 9.10
N GLU A 73 5.63 -0.41 8.36
CA GLU A 73 5.54 -0.33 6.89
C GLU A 73 5.35 -1.72 6.26
N ASN A 74 6.05 -2.74 6.73
CA ASN A 74 5.90 -4.12 6.23
C ASN A 74 4.51 -4.69 6.52
N TYR A 75 3.96 -4.40 7.70
CA TYR A 75 2.58 -4.75 8.06
C TYR A 75 1.58 -4.08 7.11
N VAL A 76 1.74 -2.78 6.86
CA VAL A 76 0.89 -2.05 5.91
C VAL A 76 1.04 -2.60 4.50
N ALA A 77 2.26 -2.89 4.04
CA ALA A 77 2.53 -3.46 2.72
C ALA A 77 1.77 -4.76 2.49
N GLN A 78 1.73 -5.66 3.47
CA GLN A 78 0.96 -6.92 3.40
C GLN A 78 -0.53 -6.68 3.16
N HIS A 79 -1.13 -5.75 3.92
CA HIS A 79 -2.52 -5.39 3.73
C HIS A 79 -2.78 -4.76 2.35
N LEU A 80 -1.89 -3.88 1.90
CA LEU A 80 -2.02 -3.25 0.59
C LEU A 80 -1.93 -4.27 -0.56
N VAL A 81 -1.00 -5.23 -0.49
CA VAL A 81 -0.86 -6.29 -1.51
C VAL A 81 -2.09 -7.21 -1.53
N SER A 82 -2.68 -7.49 -0.37
CA SER A 82 -3.92 -8.28 -0.28
C SER A 82 -5.12 -7.56 -0.91
N ASP A 83 -5.24 -6.25 -0.69
CA ASP A 83 -6.43 -5.49 -1.09
C ASP A 83 -6.31 -4.84 -2.49
N ILE A 84 -5.09 -4.60 -2.96
CA ILE A 84 -4.78 -3.91 -4.21
C ILE A 84 -3.93 -4.86 -5.08
N PRO A 85 -4.53 -5.53 -6.10
CA PRO A 85 -3.83 -6.52 -6.92
C PRO A 85 -2.93 -5.86 -7.98
N GLN A 86 -2.01 -5.00 -7.53
CA GLN A 86 -1.06 -4.24 -8.34
C GLN A 86 0.28 -4.12 -7.60
N PRO A 87 1.39 -3.80 -8.29
CA PRO A 87 2.64 -3.48 -7.62
C PRO A 87 2.45 -2.34 -6.61
N LEU A 88 3.23 -2.39 -5.53
CA LEU A 88 3.30 -1.26 -4.61
C LEU A 88 4.10 -0.12 -5.25
N TYR A 89 3.77 1.10 -4.87
CA TYR A 89 4.50 2.30 -5.25
C TYR A 89 4.71 3.17 -4.03
N TYR A 90 5.76 3.96 -4.03
CA TYR A 90 5.99 5.00 -3.04
C TYR A 90 6.36 6.30 -3.76
N TRP A 91 6.16 7.44 -3.10
CA TRP A 91 6.46 8.73 -3.71
C TRP A 91 7.77 9.28 -3.18
N ARG A 92 8.63 9.77 -4.07
CA ARG A 92 9.76 10.63 -3.71
C ARG A 92 9.66 11.96 -4.46
N SER A 93 9.92 13.07 -3.77
CA SER A 93 10.02 14.37 -4.44
C SER A 93 11.22 14.40 -5.38
N LYS A 94 11.18 15.24 -6.42
CA LYS A 94 12.37 15.51 -7.25
C LYS A 94 13.54 15.95 -6.35
N GLY A 95 14.68 15.26 -6.46
CA GLY A 95 15.85 15.48 -5.61
C GLY A 95 15.79 14.90 -4.19
N GLY A 96 14.83 14.02 -3.89
CA GLY A 96 14.84 13.18 -2.68
C GLY A 96 14.62 13.88 -1.33
N LYS A 97 14.08 15.10 -1.32
CA LYS A 97 13.88 15.90 -0.10
C LYS A 97 12.66 15.48 0.75
N ALA A 98 11.69 14.83 0.14
CA ALA A 98 10.50 14.31 0.80
C ALA A 98 10.11 12.96 0.21
N GLU A 99 9.58 12.08 1.05
CA GLU A 99 9.16 10.74 0.68
C GLU A 99 7.88 10.35 1.42
N LEU A 100 6.93 9.73 0.72
CA LEU A 100 5.76 9.07 1.31
C LEU A 100 5.92 7.56 1.16
N ASP A 101 5.47 6.80 2.15
CA ASP A 101 5.66 5.35 2.23
C ASP A 101 4.92 4.60 1.12
N PHE A 102 3.68 5.01 0.80
CA PHE A 102 2.91 4.37 -0.25
C PHE A 102 2.09 5.36 -1.11
N LEU A 103 1.98 5.04 -2.41
CA LEU A 103 1.01 5.60 -3.34
C LEU A 103 0.08 4.49 -3.82
N CYS A 104 -1.17 4.53 -3.37
CA CYS A 104 -2.18 3.54 -3.72
C CYS A 104 -2.98 4.01 -4.96
N GLU A 105 -2.85 3.30 -6.07
CA GLU A 105 -3.59 3.58 -7.31
C GLU A 105 -4.95 2.90 -7.30
N PHE A 106 -6.01 3.71 -7.45
CA PHE A 106 -7.37 3.27 -7.69
C PHE A 106 -7.85 3.79 -9.05
N ARG A 107 -8.97 3.26 -9.56
CA ARG A 107 -9.47 3.58 -10.91
C ARG A 107 -9.56 5.08 -11.22
N ASP A 108 -9.94 5.91 -10.25
CA ASP A 108 -10.23 7.33 -10.44
C ASP A 108 -9.33 8.28 -9.65
N ARG A 109 -8.36 7.75 -8.88
CA ARG A 109 -7.47 8.55 -8.03
C ARG A 109 -6.24 7.78 -7.57
N ILE A 110 -5.21 8.54 -7.23
CA ILE A 110 -4.03 8.08 -6.48
C ILE A 110 -4.14 8.60 -5.06
N CYS A 111 -4.17 7.68 -4.09
CA CYS A 111 -4.23 8.02 -2.67
C CYS A 111 -2.84 7.90 -2.05
N PRO A 112 -2.25 9.01 -1.58
CA PRO A 112 -1.03 8.96 -0.79
C PRO A 112 -1.33 8.42 0.60
N LEU A 113 -0.49 7.49 1.07
CA LEU A 113 -0.56 6.91 2.40
C LEU A 113 0.78 7.10 3.11
N GLU A 114 0.73 7.81 4.23
CA GLU A 114 1.84 7.89 5.19
C GLU A 114 1.63 6.86 6.30
N VAL A 115 2.69 6.15 6.65
CA VAL A 115 2.73 5.17 7.72
C VAL A 115 3.55 5.73 8.88
N LYS A 116 3.04 5.61 10.10
CA LYS A 116 3.74 6.00 11.32
C LYS A 116 3.65 4.90 12.36
N ALA A 117 4.81 4.45 12.82
CA ALA A 117 4.89 3.57 13.98
C ALA A 117 4.42 4.28 15.27
N GLY A 118 4.76 5.55 15.43
CA GLY A 118 4.37 6.35 16.59
C GLY A 118 3.07 7.15 16.44
N ILE A 119 2.66 7.78 17.53
CA ILE A 119 1.46 8.64 17.60
C ILE A 119 1.67 10.06 17.06
N ASN A 120 2.90 10.47 16.70
CA ASN A 120 3.17 11.84 16.29
C ASN A 120 2.49 12.17 14.93
N PRO A 121 1.52 13.09 14.90
CA PRO A 121 0.72 13.36 13.70
C PRO A 121 1.41 14.32 12.73
N LYS A 122 2.63 14.78 12.98
CA LYS A 122 3.34 15.68 12.06
C LYS A 122 3.96 14.88 10.92
N SER A 123 3.45 15.05 9.70
CA SER A 123 4.10 14.57 8.47
C SER A 123 4.43 15.74 7.55
N LYS A 124 5.74 15.99 7.38
CA LYS A 124 6.25 17.00 6.43
C LYS A 124 6.03 16.52 4.99
N SER A 125 6.19 15.22 4.74
CA SER A 125 6.02 14.61 3.41
C SER A 125 4.60 14.71 2.89
N LEU A 126 3.58 14.42 3.71
CA LEU A 126 2.18 14.61 3.31
C LEU A 126 1.87 16.04 2.91
N LYS A 127 2.38 17.02 3.68
CA LYS A 127 2.23 18.43 3.34
C LYS A 127 2.92 18.77 2.01
N SER A 128 4.13 18.26 1.79
CA SER A 128 4.87 18.49 0.54
C SER A 128 4.13 17.91 -0.66
N TYR A 129 3.64 16.67 -0.55
CA TYR A 129 2.88 16.02 -1.60
C TYR A 129 1.57 16.77 -1.89
N ASP A 130 0.88 17.20 -0.84
CA ASP A 130 -0.37 17.93 -0.94
C ASP A 130 -0.21 19.29 -1.65
N LEU A 131 0.84 20.03 -1.30
CA LEU A 131 1.17 21.29 -1.99
C LEU A 131 1.44 21.07 -3.49
N GLN A 132 2.09 19.96 -3.84
CA GLN A 132 2.48 19.67 -5.21
C GLN A 132 1.34 19.15 -6.08
N PHE A 133 0.52 18.24 -5.55
CA PHE A 133 -0.47 17.49 -6.36
C PHE A 133 -1.92 17.81 -6.03
N LYS A 134 -2.19 18.50 -4.90
CA LYS A 134 -3.53 18.88 -4.43
C LYS A 134 -4.54 17.72 -4.50
N PRO A 135 -4.23 16.54 -3.91
CA PRO A 135 -5.14 15.40 -3.95
C PRO A 135 -6.42 15.70 -3.15
N SER A 136 -7.52 15.04 -3.51
CA SER A 136 -8.79 15.18 -2.79
C SER A 136 -8.82 14.46 -1.44
N LEU A 137 -7.84 13.59 -1.17
CA LEU A 137 -7.71 12.81 0.04
C LEU A 137 -6.22 12.55 0.32
N LEU A 138 -5.83 12.72 1.57
CA LEU A 138 -4.56 12.28 2.12
C LEU A 138 -4.87 11.18 3.15
N ALA A 139 -4.18 10.05 3.09
CA ALA A 139 -4.32 9.01 4.10
C ALA A 139 -3.09 8.96 5.01
N ARG A 140 -3.34 8.69 6.28
CA ARG A 140 -2.29 8.36 7.25
C ARG A 140 -2.74 7.19 8.09
N THR A 141 -1.83 6.28 8.40
CA THR A 141 -2.06 5.25 9.40
C THR A 141 -1.06 5.33 10.54
N ASN A 142 -1.55 5.19 11.79
CA ASN A 142 -0.77 5.29 13.02
C ASN A 142 -1.47 4.59 14.20
N LEU A 143 -0.90 4.64 15.40
CA LEU A 143 -1.48 4.01 16.60
C LEU A 143 -2.66 4.79 17.23
N LEU A 144 -3.09 5.91 16.65
CA LEU A 144 -4.22 6.70 17.18
C LEU A 144 -5.57 6.20 16.66
N ASN A 145 -6.64 6.60 17.33
CA ASN A 145 -8.02 6.34 16.87
C ASN A 145 -8.35 7.08 15.55
N PHE A 146 -9.42 6.63 14.90
CA PHE A 146 -9.92 7.27 13.68
C PHE A 146 -10.11 8.77 13.87
N LYS A 147 -9.60 9.55 12.93
CA LYS A 147 -9.76 11.00 12.94
C LYS A 147 -9.71 11.57 11.52
N LYS A 148 -10.67 12.43 11.19
CA LYS A 148 -10.65 13.20 9.95
C LYS A 148 -10.22 14.64 10.26
N ASP A 149 -9.04 15.02 9.79
CA ASP A 149 -8.48 16.36 9.90
C ASP A 149 -8.50 17.01 8.50
N ASP A 150 -9.58 17.73 8.19
CA ASP A 150 -9.79 18.32 6.86
C ASP A 150 -9.73 17.23 5.75
N LYS A 151 -8.71 17.28 4.88
CA LYS A 151 -8.44 16.30 3.82
C LYS A 151 -7.62 15.08 4.27
N ILE A 152 -7.08 15.09 5.49
CA ILE A 152 -6.32 13.98 6.05
C ILE A 152 -7.28 13.01 6.76
N CYS A 153 -7.33 11.78 6.28
CA CYS A 153 -7.98 10.67 6.95
C CYS A 153 -6.91 9.88 7.73
N ASN A 154 -6.97 9.98 9.06
CA ASN A 154 -6.14 9.16 9.96
C ASN A 154 -6.89 7.87 10.28
N LEU A 155 -6.28 6.74 9.94
CA LEU A 155 -6.74 5.41 10.28
C LEU A 155 -5.86 4.84 11.41
N PRO A 156 -6.44 4.18 12.41
CA PRO A 156 -5.67 3.29 13.28
C PRO A 156 -4.93 2.24 12.47
N LEU A 157 -3.75 1.83 12.92
CA LEU A 157 -2.91 0.85 12.23
C LEU A 157 -3.66 -0.45 11.96
N TYR A 158 -4.38 -0.96 12.96
CA TYR A 158 -5.21 -2.16 12.86
C TYR A 158 -6.34 -2.05 11.82
N ALA A 159 -6.68 -0.84 11.38
CA ALA A 159 -7.77 -0.57 10.46
C ALA A 159 -7.31 -0.26 9.03
N VAL A 160 -6.04 -0.49 8.71
CA VAL A 160 -5.48 -0.17 7.38
C VAL A 160 -6.19 -0.90 6.23
N SER A 161 -6.71 -2.11 6.45
CA SER A 161 -7.53 -2.87 5.48
C SER A 161 -8.84 -2.15 5.09
N LEU A 162 -9.29 -1.18 5.87
CA LEU A 162 -10.46 -0.37 5.53
C LEU A 162 -10.13 0.74 4.52
N LEU A 163 -8.84 1.02 4.24
CA LEU A 163 -8.41 2.09 3.34
C LEU A 163 -9.11 1.99 1.98
N THR A 164 -9.05 0.83 1.33
CA THR A 164 -9.67 0.59 0.02
C THR A 164 -11.18 0.90 0.04
N ARG A 165 -11.87 0.50 1.11
CA ARG A 165 -13.32 0.76 1.27
C ARG A 165 -13.61 2.24 1.48
N LEU A 166 -12.79 2.95 2.27
CA LEU A 166 -12.93 4.38 2.51
C LEU A 166 -12.69 5.18 1.22
N VAL A 167 -11.62 4.87 0.50
CA VAL A 167 -11.26 5.55 -0.74
C VAL A 167 -12.37 5.41 -1.79
N LYS A 168 -12.95 4.21 -1.95
CA LYS A 168 -14.07 3.95 -2.86
C LYS A 168 -15.36 4.68 -2.48
N ARG A 169 -15.62 4.89 -1.19
CA ARG A 169 -16.83 5.58 -0.70
C ARG A 169 -16.77 7.10 -0.86
N LEU A 170 -15.57 7.67 -0.90
CA LEU A 170 -15.41 9.10 -1.05
C LEU A 170 -15.77 9.52 -2.48
N LYS A 171 -16.88 10.27 -2.62
CA LYS A 171 -17.31 10.85 -3.90
C LYS A 171 -16.15 11.67 -4.49
N ASN A 172 -15.81 11.41 -5.75
CA ASN A 172 -14.83 12.24 -6.44
C ASN A 172 -15.48 13.61 -6.72
N PRO A 173 -14.90 14.73 -6.28
CA PRO A 173 -15.43 16.05 -6.60
C PRO A 173 -15.45 16.31 -8.13
N ARG A 174 -14.65 15.58 -8.92
CA ARG A 174 -14.64 15.69 -10.39
C ARG A 174 -15.77 14.95 -11.10
N THR A 175 -16.41 13.97 -10.46
CA THR A 175 -17.53 13.23 -11.03
C THR A 175 -18.76 13.51 -10.17
N GLY A 176 -19.54 14.52 -10.54
CA GLY A 176 -20.73 14.93 -9.78
C GLY A 176 -21.58 13.74 -9.33
N GLY A 177 -21.53 13.42 -8.05
CA GLY A 177 -22.57 12.71 -7.30
C GLY A 177 -23.01 11.30 -7.69
N LYS A 178 -22.50 10.65 -8.75
CA LYS A 178 -22.97 9.29 -9.13
C LYS A 178 -22.22 8.22 -8.32
N THR A 179 -22.85 7.70 -7.28
CA THR A 179 -22.40 6.49 -6.58
C THR A 179 -22.52 5.27 -7.50
N MET A 180 -21.50 4.42 -7.54
CA MET A 180 -21.51 3.17 -8.29
C MET A 180 -22.52 2.17 -7.68
N PRO A 181 -23.28 1.40 -8.50
CA PRO A 181 -24.05 0.27 -8.01
C PRO A 181 -23.12 -0.84 -7.51
N THR A 182 -23.53 -1.52 -6.44
CA THR A 182 -22.80 -2.54 -5.68
C THR A 182 -22.57 -3.87 -6.43
N SER A 183 -22.79 -3.97 -7.73
CA SER A 183 -22.85 -5.24 -8.46
C SER A 183 -21.51 -5.79 -8.99
N TRP A 184 -20.39 -5.11 -8.76
CA TRP A 184 -19.06 -5.61 -9.15
C TRP A 184 -18.15 -5.78 -7.93
N ALA A 185 -18.53 -6.71 -7.05
CA ALA A 185 -17.55 -7.40 -6.24
C ALA A 185 -16.71 -8.28 -7.19
N CYS A 186 -15.39 -8.13 -7.17
CA CYS A 186 -14.48 -9.07 -7.84
C CYS A 186 -14.90 -10.49 -7.48
N ARG A 187 -15.39 -11.26 -8.47
CA ARG A 187 -15.27 -12.70 -8.38
C ARG A 187 -13.79 -13.03 -8.62
N PRO A 188 -13.14 -13.82 -7.76
CA PRO A 188 -11.92 -14.49 -8.19
C PRO A 188 -12.32 -15.45 -9.30
N THR A 189 -11.83 -15.22 -10.52
CA THR A 189 -11.90 -16.24 -11.57
C THR A 189 -10.90 -17.33 -11.21
N TYR A 190 -11.33 -18.27 -10.38
CA TYR A 190 -10.78 -19.62 -10.44
C TYR A 190 -11.37 -20.25 -11.69
N ASP A 191 -10.53 -20.52 -12.68
CA ASP A 191 -10.85 -21.47 -13.74
C ASP A 191 -11.04 -22.83 -13.07
N THR A 192 -12.28 -23.30 -13.00
CA THR A 192 -12.57 -24.72 -12.83
C THR A 192 -12.53 -25.34 -14.21
N ASP A 193 -11.44 -26.04 -14.52
CA ASP A 193 -11.39 -26.98 -15.64
C ASP A 193 -12.28 -28.19 -15.29
N GLU A 194 -13.57 -28.11 -15.60
CA GLU A 194 -14.47 -29.25 -15.76
C GLU A 194 -14.51 -29.65 -17.24
N ASN A 195 -13.65 -30.60 -17.65
CA ASN A 195 -13.98 -31.71 -18.56
C ASN A 195 -12.72 -32.46 -19.02
N GLU A 196 -12.50 -33.66 -18.49
CA GLU A 196 -11.95 -34.74 -19.32
C GLU A 196 -12.61 -36.06 -18.91
N THR A 197 -13.70 -36.37 -19.61
CA THR A 197 -14.30 -37.71 -19.66
C THR A 197 -13.33 -38.63 -20.38
N ARG A 198 -12.62 -39.49 -19.65
CA ARG A 198 -11.98 -40.68 -20.22
C ARG A 198 -12.95 -41.86 -20.11
N LYS A 199 -13.50 -42.23 -21.27
CA LYS A 199 -14.04 -43.58 -21.48
C LYS A 199 -12.90 -44.58 -21.30
N VAL A 200 -13.16 -45.58 -20.48
CA VAL A 200 -12.34 -46.78 -20.38
C VAL A 200 -13.00 -47.78 -21.33
N ASP A 201 -12.29 -48.12 -22.40
CA ASP A 201 -12.45 -49.38 -23.12
C ASP A 201 -11.34 -50.33 -22.62
#